data_AF-A0A0K0MUV5-F1
#
_entry.id   AF-A0A0K0MUV5-F1
#
_cell.length_a   1.000
_cell.length_b   1.000
_cell.length_c   1.000
_cell.angle_alpha   90.00
_cell.angle_beta   90.00
_cell.angle_gamma   90.00
#
_symmetry.space_group_name_H-M   'P 1'
#
loop_
_entity.id
_entity.type
_entity.pdbx_description
1 polymer ?
#
loop_
_entity_poly.entity_id
_entity_poly.type
_entity_poly.pdbx_seq_one_letter_code
_entity_poly.pdbx_strand_id
1 'polypeptide(L)' 'NISSWWNFGSLLGICLILQILTGLFLAMHYTSDTMTAFSSVTHICRDVNYGWLIRYLHANGASMFFICLFL' A
#
# COMPACT_ATOMS: atom_id res chain seq x y z
N ASN A 1 -9.14 30.80 -9.92
CA ASN A 1 -10.12 29.80 -10.36
C ASN A 1 -9.42 28.47 -10.59
N ILE A 2 -9.30 27.66 -9.53
CA ILE A 2 -8.74 26.31 -9.58
C ILE A 2 -9.89 25.34 -9.25
N SER A 3 -10.15 24.36 -10.11
CA SER A 3 -11.21 23.36 -9.89
C SER A 3 -10.72 22.21 -9.01
N SER A 4 -11.65 21.41 -8.48
CA SER A 4 -11.30 20.25 -7.64
C SER A 4 -10.40 19.22 -8.34
N TRP A 5 -10.38 19.18 -9.67
CA TRP A 5 -9.52 18.31 -10.47
C TRP A 5 -8.02 18.53 -10.22
N TRP A 6 -7.61 19.74 -9.81
CA TRP A 6 -6.21 20.01 -9.47
C TRP A 6 -5.73 19.32 -8.18
N ASN A 7 -6.63 18.74 -7.37
CA ASN A 7 -6.25 18.01 -6.16
C ASN A 7 -5.63 16.63 -6.47
N PHE A 8 -5.86 16.05 -7.65
CA PHE A 8 -5.34 14.70 -7.95
C PHE A 8 -3.81 14.64 -7.96
N GLY A 9 -3.13 15.75 -8.30
CA GLY A 9 -1.67 15.84 -8.17
C GLY A 9 -1.16 15.68 -6.73
N SER A 10 -1.79 16.34 -5.75
CA SER A 10 -1.40 16.19 -4.34
C SER A 10 -1.84 14.85 -3.76
N LEU A 11 -3.00 14.33 -4.18
CA LEU A 11 -3.48 13.00 -3.81
C LEU A 11 -2.53 11.90 -4.31
N LEU A 12 -1.95 12.03 -5.51
CA LEU A 12 -0.92 11.11 -6.01
C LEU A 12 0.34 11.15 -5.13
N GLY A 13 0.76 12.34 -4.68
CA GLY A 13 1.86 12.48 -3.72
C GLY A 13 1.58 11.75 -2.40
N ILE A 14 0.36 11.87 -1.87
CA ILE A 14 -0.07 11.15 -0.67
C ILE A 14 -0.10 9.63 -0.92
N CYS A 15 -0.63 9.18 -2.06
CA CYS A 15 -0.65 7.77 -2.43
C CYS A 15 0.78 7.20 -2.50
N LEU A 16 1.72 7.93 -3.09
CA LEU A 16 3.12 7.52 -3.16
C LEU A 16 3.75 7.37 -1.78
N ILE A 17 3.59 8.37 -0.90
CA ILE A 17 4.11 8.30 0.48
C ILE A 17 3.50 7.12 1.23
N LEU A 18 2.18 6.94 1.14
CA LEU A 18 1.48 5.82 1.75
C LEU A 18 2.02 4.48 1.24
N GLN A 19 2.19 4.31 -0.07
CA GLN A 19 2.70 3.08 -0.66
C GLN A 19 4.15 2.79 -0.26
N ILE A 20 5.02 3.80 -0.21
CA ILE A 20 6.42 3.64 0.24
C ILE A 20 6.46 3.20 1.70
N LEU A 21 5.72 3.90 2.58
CA LEU A 21 5.72 3.58 4.01
C LEU A 21 5.15 2.19 4.25
N THR A 22 3.95 1.90 3.76
CA THR A 22 3.32 0.58 3.94
C THR A 22 4.14 -0.53 3.29
N GLY A 23 4.70 -0.29 2.09
CA GLY A 23 5.55 -1.24 1.39
C GLY A 23 6.84 -1.56 2.13
N LEU A 24 7.49 -0.57 2.73
CA LEU A 24 8.67 -0.77 3.58
C LEU A 24 8.33 -1.63 4.80
N PHE A 25 7.22 -1.36 5.48
CA PHE A 25 6.78 -2.16 6.62
C PHE A 25 6.42 -3.60 6.24
N LEU A 26 5.81 -3.82 5.08
CA LEU A 26 5.54 -5.17 4.57
C LEU A 26 6.84 -5.90 4.22
N ALA A 27 7.80 -5.21 3.60
CA ALA A 27 9.09 -5.79 3.21
C ALA A 27 9.91 -6.27 4.42
N MET A 28 9.76 -5.65 5.59
CA MET A 28 10.43 -6.10 6.83
C MET A 28 9.96 -7.50 7.31
N HIS A 29 8.80 -7.98 6.83
CA HIS A 29 8.21 -9.26 7.24
C HIS A 29 7.97 -10.24 6.08
N TYR A 30 8.11 -9.78 4.84
CA TYR A 30 7.92 -10.59 3.64
C TYR A 30 9.18 -11.39 3.31
N THR A 31 9.00 -12.61 2.78
CA THR A 31 10.09 -13.45 2.27
C THR A 31 9.85 -13.74 0.79
N SER A 32 10.86 -13.57 -0.07
CA SER A 32 10.71 -13.71 -1.52
C SER A 32 10.89 -15.13 -2.06
N ASP A 33 11.24 -16.10 -1.20
CA ASP A 33 11.39 -17.49 -1.59
C ASP A 33 10.02 -18.14 -1.88
N THR A 34 9.92 -18.88 -2.99
CA THR A 34 8.64 -19.44 -3.47
C THR A 34 7.96 -20.40 -2.49
N MET A 35 8.73 -21.07 -1.62
CA MET A 35 8.18 -21.99 -0.62
C MET A 35 7.58 -21.24 0.58
N THR A 36 7.95 -19.97 0.79
CA THR A 36 7.58 -19.18 1.98
C THR A 36 6.87 -17.86 1.66
N ALA A 37 6.80 -17.44 0.40
CA ALA A 37 6.19 -16.17 0.01
C ALA A 37 4.75 -16.05 0.48
N PHE A 38 3.91 -17.05 0.22
CA PHE A 38 2.51 -17.03 0.66
C PHE A 38 2.37 -17.09 2.18
N SER A 39 3.13 -17.97 2.85
CA SER A 39 3.04 -18.11 4.30
C SER A 39 3.50 -16.83 5.01
N SER A 40 4.52 -16.14 4.50
CA SER A 40 4.96 -14.84 5.05
C SER A 40 3.87 -13.76 4.99
N VAL A 41 3.08 -13.68 3.91
CA VAL A 41 1.94 -12.77 3.82
C VAL A 41 0.83 -13.13 4.82
N THR A 42 0.58 -14.43 5.02
CA THR A 42 -0.39 -14.86 6.05
C THR A 42 0.07 -14.55 7.47
N HIS A 43 1.37 -14.69 7.73
CA HIS A 43 2.01 -14.31 9.00
C HIS A 43 1.89 -12.80 9.25
N ILE A 44 2.13 -11.96 8.23
CA ILE A 44 1.88 -10.51 8.32
C ILE A 44 0.44 -10.21 8.75
N CYS A 45 -0.55 -10.90 8.18
CA CYS A 45 -1.95 -10.60 8.47
C CYS A 45 -2.42 -11.12 9.84
N ARG A 46 -1.84 -12.19 10.37
CA ARG A 46 -2.33 -12.86 11.59
C ARG A 46 -1.49 -12.58 12.82
N ASP A 47 -0.17 -12.47 12.65
CA ASP A 47 0.78 -12.53 13.76
C ASP A 47 1.56 -11.22 13.94
N VAL A 48 1.66 -10.37 12.89
CA VAL A 48 2.24 -9.03 13.01
C VAL A 48 1.20 -8.05 13.53
N ASN A 49 1.57 -7.28 14.56
CA ASN A 49 0.71 -6.23 15.14
C ASN A 49 0.23 -5.24 14.05
N TYR A 50 -1.09 -5.13 13.89
CA TYR A 50 -1.74 -4.34 12.82
C TYR A 50 -1.30 -4.68 11.39
N GLY A 51 -0.65 -5.83 11.17
CA GLY A 51 -0.13 -6.18 9.84
C GLY A 51 -1.25 -6.41 8.82
N TRP A 52 -2.43 -6.87 9.24
CA TRP A 52 -3.61 -6.93 8.37
C TRP A 52 -3.99 -5.55 7.82
N LEU A 53 -3.98 -4.52 8.68
CA LEU A 53 -4.34 -3.16 8.30
C LEU A 53 -3.31 -2.60 7.31
N ILE A 54 -2.02 -2.76 7.60
CA ILE A 54 -0.93 -2.32 6.71
C ILE A 54 -1.03 -3.02 5.35
N ARG A 55 -1.26 -4.33 5.33
CA ARG A 55 -1.41 -5.12 4.09
C ARG A 55 -2.59 -4.63 3.25
N TYR A 56 -3.75 -4.43 3.87
CA TYR A 56 -4.93 -3.96 3.14
C TYR A 56 -4.80 -2.49 2.74
N LEU A 57 -4.12 -1.66 3.52
CA LEU A 57 -3.83 -0.28 3.16
C LEU A 57 -2.91 -0.21 1.93
N HIS A 58 -1.88 -1.05 1.85
CA HIS A 58 -1.00 -1.14 0.68
C HIS A 58 -1.74 -1.65 -0.57
N ALA A 59 -2.60 -2.66 -0.41
CA ALA A 59 -3.37 -3.23 -1.52
C ALA A 59 -4.44 -2.28 -2.06
N ASN A 60 -5.25 -1.67 -1.18
CA ASN A 60 -6.26 -0.69 -1.59
C ASN A 60 -5.64 0.66 -1.98
N GLY A 61 -4.51 1.02 -1.38
CA GLY A 61 -3.72 2.20 -1.76
C GLY A 61 -3.26 2.16 -3.21
N ALA A 62 -2.91 0.98 -3.74
CA ALA A 62 -2.64 0.81 -5.16
C ALA A 62 -3.88 1.13 -6.02
N SER A 63 -5.08 0.70 -5.62
CA SER A 63 -6.32 1.02 -6.34
C SER A 63 -6.60 2.52 -6.34
N MET A 64 -6.43 3.19 -5.19
CA MET A 64 -6.55 4.66 -5.09
C MET A 64 -5.51 5.36 -5.96
N PHE A 65 -4.28 4.85 -6.03
CA PHE A 65 -3.23 5.39 -6.89
C PHE A 65 -3.69 5.41 -8.36
N PHE A 66 -4.23 4.30 -8.87
CA PHE A 66 -4.74 4.24 -10.23
C PHE A 66 -5.96 5.15 -10.44
N ILE A 67 -6.86 5.26 -9.46
CA ILE A 67 -7.99 6.21 -9.53
C ILE A 67 -7.46 7.64 -9.67
N CYS A 68 -6.47 8.05 -8.87
CA CYS A 68 -5.87 9.38 -8.95
C CYS A 68 -5.02 9.62 -10.21
N LEU A 69 -4.54 8.57 -10.90
CA LEU A 69 -3.83 8.72 -12.17
C LEU A 69 -4.77 9.00 -13.34
N PHE A 70 -6.00 8.45 -13.29
CA PHE A 70 -6.97 8.56 -14.37
C PHE A 70 -7.92 9.76 -14.24
N LEU A 71 -8.01 10.36 -13.05
CA LEU A 71 -8.82 11.55 -12.76
C LEU A 71 -7.94 12.81 -12.69
#